data_AF-A0A7S0N970-F1
#
_entry.id   AF-A0A7S0N970-F1
#
_cell.length_a   1.000
_cell.length_b   1.000
_cell.length_c   1.000
_cell.angle_alpha   90.00
_cell.angle_beta   90.00
_cell.angle_gamma   90.00
#
_symmetry.space_group_name_H-M   'P 1'
#
loop_
_entity.id
_entity.type
_entity.pdbx_description
1 polymer ?
#
loop_
_entity_poly.entity_id
_entity_poly.type
_entity_poly.pdbx_seq_one_letter_code
_entity_poly.pdbx_strand_id
1 'polypeptide(L)'
;YKQSDFMPQLRDSRITFEDIATFPRPGCAAPDSIAFSPDDSVVTYLASADGSLTRQLYAMDIATGEVRELCKPPSGTGEEENFTLEEKLRRERSRQLHTGITSYAWAEAADGPGQILVPIGNELYVQEGLDGTLRRLFDP
;
A
#
# COMPACT_ATOMS: atom_id res chain seq x y z
N TYR A 1 28.11 -30.90 -30.58
CA TYR A 1 27.10 -29.87 -30.27
C TYR A 1 27.61 -29.08 -29.07
N LYS A 2 28.22 -27.90 -29.27
CA LYS A 2 28.75 -27.08 -28.17
C LYS A 2 27.65 -26.13 -27.68
N GLN A 3 27.27 -26.29 -26.42
CA GLN A 3 26.27 -25.48 -25.71
C GLN A 3 26.85 -24.10 -25.28
N SER A 4 27.84 -23.59 -26.00
CA SER A 4 28.55 -22.33 -25.66
C SER A 4 28.01 -21.10 -26.39
N ASP A 5 27.14 -21.28 -27.39
CA ASP A 5 26.73 -20.19 -28.29
C ASP A 5 25.40 -19.52 -27.92
N PHE A 6 24.77 -19.94 -26.82
CA PHE A 6 23.54 -19.34 -26.28
C PHE A 6 23.81 -18.49 -25.04
N MET A 7 24.84 -17.64 -25.08
CA MET A 7 24.88 -16.50 -24.15
C MET A 7 24.02 -15.40 -24.75
N PRO A 8 22.83 -15.08 -24.18
CA PRO A 8 22.02 -13.99 -24.67
C PRO A 8 22.83 -12.70 -24.55
N GLN A 9 23.27 -12.17 -25.68
CA GLN A 9 23.85 -10.84 -25.73
C GLN A 9 22.69 -9.84 -25.64
N LEU A 10 22.36 -9.44 -24.41
CA LEU A 10 21.50 -8.29 -24.15
C LEU A 10 22.18 -7.05 -24.73
N ARG A 11 21.81 -6.69 -25.95
CA ARG A 11 22.16 -5.41 -26.57
C ARG A 11 21.60 -4.30 -25.68
N ASP A 12 22.50 -3.57 -25.03
CA ASP A 12 22.28 -2.25 -24.41
C ASP A 12 20.89 -2.04 -23.80
N SER A 13 20.48 -2.97 -22.93
CA SER A 13 19.23 -2.86 -22.17
C SER A 13 19.53 -2.20 -20.84
N ARG A 14 18.89 -1.05 -20.56
CA ARG A 14 18.95 -0.35 -19.26
C ARG A 14 18.35 -1.14 -18.08
N ILE A 15 17.97 -2.41 -18.30
CA ILE A 15 17.42 -3.32 -17.30
C ILE A 15 18.48 -4.38 -17.03
N THR A 16 18.88 -4.48 -15.77
CA THR A 16 19.90 -5.41 -15.26
C THR A 16 19.27 -6.73 -14.80
N PHE A 17 20.09 -7.75 -14.53
CA PHE A 17 19.59 -8.98 -13.89
C PHE A 17 19.05 -8.74 -12.49
N GLU A 18 19.59 -7.75 -11.78
CA GLU A 18 19.11 -7.34 -10.47
C GLU A 18 17.69 -6.76 -10.56
N ASP A 19 17.42 -5.93 -11.57
CA ASP A 19 16.07 -5.39 -11.85
C ASP A 19 15.02 -6.49 -12.12
N ILE A 20 15.44 -7.63 -12.67
CA ILE A 20 14.57 -8.79 -12.91
C ILE A 20 14.28 -9.53 -11.60
N ALA A 21 15.26 -9.57 -10.69
CA ALA A 21 15.17 -10.28 -9.41
C ALA A 21 14.44 -9.46 -8.32
N THR A 22 14.45 -8.13 -8.43
CA THR A 22 13.75 -7.24 -7.50
C THR A 22 12.23 -7.31 -7.66
N PHE A 23 11.52 -7.30 -6.54
CA PHE A 23 10.07 -7.24 -6.48
C PHE A 23 9.61 -6.15 -5.49
N PRO A 24 8.72 -5.20 -5.89
CA PRO A 24 8.17 -5.00 -7.24
C PRO A 24 9.25 -4.65 -8.27
N ARG A 25 9.01 -5.00 -9.53
CA ARG A 25 9.95 -4.65 -10.61
C ARG A 25 10.00 -3.14 -10.81
N PRO A 26 11.11 -2.57 -11.30
CA PRO A 26 11.19 -1.17 -11.65
C PRO A 26 10.03 -0.76 -12.57
N GLY A 27 9.30 0.30 -12.19
CA GLY A 27 8.13 0.80 -12.92
C GLY A 27 6.83 0.02 -12.70
N CYS A 28 6.82 -1.04 -11.89
CA CYS A 28 5.62 -1.81 -11.57
C CYS A 28 5.02 -1.49 -10.19
N ALA A 29 5.62 -0.58 -9.42
CA ALA A 29 5.07 -0.07 -8.17
C ALA A 29 4.02 1.02 -8.44
N ALA A 30 2.90 0.65 -9.04
CA ALA A 30 1.78 1.57 -9.29
C ALA A 30 0.88 1.71 -8.05
N PRO A 31 0.19 2.86 -7.90
CA PRO A 31 -0.87 3.01 -6.91
C PRO A 31 -1.97 1.96 -7.07
N ASP A 32 -2.54 1.51 -5.96
CA ASP A 32 -3.74 0.68 -5.96
C ASP A 32 -4.75 1.11 -4.89
N SER A 33 -5.85 0.35 -4.76
CA SER A 33 -6.97 0.68 -3.88
C SER A 33 -7.45 2.13 -4.04
N ILE A 34 -7.56 2.59 -5.29
CA ILE A 34 -7.94 3.96 -5.60
C ILE A 34 -9.41 4.18 -5.24
N ALA A 35 -9.70 5.25 -4.49
CA ALA A 35 -11.06 5.64 -4.14
C ALA A 35 -11.20 7.16 -4.12
N PHE A 36 -12.42 7.66 -4.34
CA PHE A 36 -12.76 9.07 -4.18
C PHE A 36 -13.25 9.32 -2.75
N SER A 37 -12.97 10.50 -2.22
CA SER A 37 -13.62 10.98 -1.00
C SER A 37 -15.13 11.14 -1.24
N PRO A 38 -15.98 11.09 -0.20
CA PRO A 38 -17.44 11.18 -0.37
C PRO A 38 -17.94 12.46 -1.05
N ASP A 39 -17.14 13.52 -1.02
CA ASP A 39 -17.40 14.82 -1.66
C ASP A 39 -16.71 14.99 -3.03
N ASP A 40 -16.08 13.93 -3.56
CA ASP A 40 -15.35 13.90 -4.83
C ASP A 40 -14.24 14.96 -4.97
N SER A 41 -13.74 15.52 -3.86
CA SER A 41 -12.69 16.55 -3.87
C SER A 41 -11.27 15.94 -3.88
N VAL A 42 -11.12 14.70 -3.40
CA VAL A 42 -9.83 14.04 -3.21
C VAL A 42 -9.86 12.61 -3.74
N VAL A 43 -8.74 12.20 -4.35
CA VAL A 43 -8.46 10.80 -4.65
C VAL A 43 -7.52 10.24 -3.60
N THR A 44 -7.93 9.16 -2.93
CA THR A 44 -7.07 8.39 -2.04
C THR A 44 -6.57 7.13 -2.73
N TYR A 45 -5.37 6.67 -2.37
CA TYR A 45 -4.78 5.45 -2.89
C TYR A 45 -3.65 4.93 -2.01
N LEU A 46 -3.34 3.64 -2.15
CA LEU A 46 -2.17 3.03 -1.51
C LEU A 46 -1.00 3.04 -2.48
N ALA A 47 0.15 3.48 -2.02
CA ALA A 47 1.38 3.48 -2.80
C ALA A 47 2.60 3.29 -1.89
N SER A 48 3.75 3.05 -2.52
CA SER A 48 5.05 2.99 -1.86
C SER A 48 5.94 4.08 -2.45
N ALA A 49 6.39 5.04 -1.63
CA ALA A 49 7.20 6.16 -2.09
C ALA A 49 8.60 5.73 -2.58
N ASP A 50 9.15 4.67 -2.01
CA ASP A 50 10.47 4.13 -2.33
C ASP A 50 10.42 2.91 -3.28
N GLY A 51 9.21 2.52 -3.70
CA GLY A 51 8.99 1.33 -4.53
C GLY A 51 9.18 0.01 -3.78
N SER A 52 9.21 0.03 -2.44
CA SER A 52 9.23 -1.16 -1.60
C SER A 52 7.87 -1.85 -1.55
N LEU A 53 7.80 -2.97 -0.82
CA LEU A 53 6.54 -3.65 -0.52
C LEU A 53 5.73 -2.97 0.58
N THR A 54 6.31 -1.99 1.27
CA THR A 54 5.64 -1.25 2.33
C THR A 54 4.81 -0.13 1.73
N ARG A 55 3.51 -0.16 2.00
CA ARG A 55 2.56 0.82 1.46
C ARG A 55 2.01 1.74 2.53
N GLN A 56 1.75 2.98 2.11
CA GLN A 56 1.13 4.04 2.89
C GLN A 56 -0.10 4.57 2.15
N LEU A 57 -1.00 5.21 2.89
CA LEU A 57 -2.17 5.85 2.33
C LEU A 57 -1.85 7.29 1.95
N TYR A 58 -2.13 7.64 0.70
CA TYR A 58 -1.97 8.98 0.16
C TYR A 58 -3.32 9.57 -0.21
N ALA A 59 -3.38 10.90 -0.18
CA ALA A 59 -4.45 11.72 -0.72
C ALA A 59 -3.88 12.65 -1.78
N MET A 60 -4.60 12.77 -2.89
CA MET A 60 -4.35 13.76 -3.94
C MET A 60 -5.55 14.68 -4.06
N ASP A 61 -5.33 15.97 -3.84
CA ASP A 61 -6.34 16.99 -4.11
C ASP A 61 -6.57 17.09 -5.63
N ILE A 62 -7.82 16.97 -6.08
CA ILE A 62 -8.14 16.91 -7.50
C ILE A 62 -7.96 18.25 -8.20
N ALA A 63 -8.22 19.35 -7.49
CA ALA A 63 -8.17 20.70 -8.05
C ALA A 63 -6.72 21.17 -8.29
N THR A 64 -5.82 20.82 -7.38
CA THR A 64 -4.42 21.29 -7.36
C THR A 64 -3.42 20.23 -7.81
N GLY A 65 -3.77 18.94 -7.70
CA GLY A 65 -2.86 17.82 -7.91
C GLY A 65 -1.86 17.61 -6.77
N GLU A 66 -2.01 18.32 -5.65
CA GLU A 66 -1.11 18.17 -4.50
C GLU A 66 -1.32 16.81 -3.82
N VAL A 67 -0.22 16.11 -3.54
CA VAL A 67 -0.22 14.79 -2.91
C VAL A 67 0.35 14.88 -1.50
N ARG A 68 -0.34 14.28 -0.53
CA ARG A 68 0.13 14.13 0.85
C ARG A 68 -0.12 12.74 1.39
N GLU A 69 0.72 12.32 2.33
CA GLU A 69 0.53 11.10 3.11
C GLU A 69 -0.52 11.34 4.20
N LEU A 70 -1.52 10.46 4.33
CA LEU A 70 -2.63 10.63 5.29
C LEU A 70 -2.39 9.92 6.62
N CYS A 71 -1.91 8.67 6.58
CA CYS A 71 -1.86 7.79 7.74
C CYS A 71 -0.52 7.10 7.84
N LYS A 72 0.16 7.25 8.97
CA LYS A 72 1.21 6.33 9.40
C LYS A 72 0.63 5.34 10.40
N PRO A 73 0.78 4.02 10.18
CA PRO A 73 0.52 3.04 11.23
C PRO A 73 1.29 3.43 12.50
N PRO A 74 0.72 3.20 13.70
CA PRO A 74 1.50 3.30 14.93
C PRO A 74 2.72 2.37 14.87
N SER A 75 3.79 2.72 15.57
CA SER A 75 4.98 1.86 15.64
C SER A 75 4.62 0.48 16.22
N GLY A 76 5.12 -0.60 15.61
CA GLY A 76 4.79 -1.97 16.00
C GLY A 76 3.50 -2.53 15.42
N THR A 77 2.71 -1.75 14.67
CA THR A 77 1.47 -2.24 14.05
C THR A 77 1.68 -2.58 12.59
N GLY A 78 1.30 -3.80 12.17
CA GLY A 78 1.42 -4.22 10.77
C GLY A 78 2.83 -4.68 10.34
N GLU A 79 3.74 -4.86 11.28
CA GLU A 79 5.07 -5.46 11.07
C GLU A 79 4.97 -6.99 11.03
N GLU A 80 5.71 -7.63 10.12
CA GLU A 80 5.66 -9.10 9.94
C GLU A 80 5.99 -9.89 11.22
N GLU A 81 6.83 -9.31 12.07
CA GLU A 81 7.24 -9.88 13.35
C GLU A 81 6.05 -10.03 14.32
N ASN A 82 5.05 -9.16 14.20
CA ASN A 82 3.89 -9.11 15.09
C ASN A 82 2.68 -9.90 14.58
N PHE A 83 2.75 -10.49 13.37
CA PHE A 83 1.66 -11.32 12.85
C PHE A 83 1.57 -12.67 13.55
N THR A 84 0.34 -13.05 13.90
CA THR A 84 0.01 -14.39 14.38
C THR A 84 0.31 -15.44 13.31
N LEU A 85 0.46 -16.72 13.71
CA LEU A 85 0.67 -17.82 12.77
C LEU A 85 -0.48 -17.93 11.74
N GLU A 86 -1.71 -17.72 12.20
CA GLU A 86 -2.89 -17.73 11.33
C GLU A 86 -2.81 -16.63 10.25
N GLU A 87 -2.42 -15.41 10.64
CA GLU A 87 -2.30 -14.29 9.73
C GLU A 87 -1.16 -14.48 8.72
N LYS A 88 -0.02 -15.04 9.16
CA LYS A 88 1.08 -15.43 8.26
C LYS A 88 0.62 -16.45 7.21
N LEU A 89 -0.09 -17.50 7.62
CA LEU A 89 -0.62 -18.52 6.72
C LEU A 89 -1.72 -17.99 5.77
N ARG A 90 -2.52 -17.00 6.22
CA ARG A 90 -3.51 -16.33 5.37
C ARG A 90 -2.82 -15.50 4.28
N ARG A 91 -1.79 -14.73 4.64
CA ARG A 91 -1.00 -13.93 3.69
C ARG A 91 -0.26 -14.78 2.66
N GLU A 92 0.37 -15.86 3.11
CA GLU A 92 1.07 -16.79 2.21
C GLU A 92 0.11 -17.39 1.17
N ARG A 93 -1.06 -17.87 1.60
CA ARG A 93 -2.08 -18.43 0.70
C ARG A 93 -2.67 -17.40 -0.26
N SER A 94 -2.82 -16.15 0.19
CA SER A 94 -3.35 -15.05 -0.64
C SER A 94 -2.28 -14.34 -1.46
N ARG A 95 -1.00 -14.75 -1.36
CA ARG A 95 0.15 -14.10 -2.01
C ARG A 95 0.23 -12.62 -1.69
N GLN A 96 -0.14 -12.24 -0.46
CA GLN A 96 -0.07 -10.87 0.01
C GLN A 96 1.36 -10.56 0.43
N LEU A 97 2.12 -10.00 -0.51
CA LEU A 97 3.52 -9.60 -0.32
C LEU A 97 3.67 -8.20 0.27
N HIS A 98 2.62 -7.38 0.22
CA HIS A 98 2.67 -6.00 0.68
C HIS A 98 2.49 -5.89 2.21
N THR A 99 3.25 -5.00 2.81
CA THR A 99 3.25 -4.66 4.24
C THR A 99 2.76 -3.23 4.45
N GLY A 100 2.61 -2.81 5.71
CA GLY A 100 2.01 -1.52 6.05
C GLY A 100 0.49 -1.55 5.85
N ILE A 101 -0.07 -0.52 5.20
CA ILE A 101 -1.50 -0.45 4.92
C ILE A 101 -1.80 -1.25 3.65
N THR A 102 -2.54 -2.35 3.79
CA THR A 102 -2.87 -3.26 2.67
C THR A 102 -4.26 -3.03 2.09
N SER A 103 -5.15 -2.39 2.85
CA SER A 103 -6.49 -1.99 2.40
C SER A 103 -7.00 -0.84 3.26
N TYR A 104 -7.98 -0.12 2.73
CA TYR A 104 -8.74 0.88 3.45
C TYR A 104 -10.11 1.05 2.80
N ALA A 105 -11.02 1.74 3.47
CA ALA A 105 -12.32 2.10 2.91
C ALA A 105 -12.77 3.47 3.40
N TRP A 106 -13.50 4.19 2.56
CA TRP A 106 -14.30 5.32 3.00
C TRP A 106 -15.61 4.83 3.59
N ALA A 107 -16.00 5.42 4.71
CA ALA A 107 -17.33 5.34 5.28
C ALA A 107 -18.02 6.70 5.12
N GLU A 108 -19.22 6.69 4.57
CA GLU A 108 -20.08 7.89 4.51
C GLU A 108 -20.51 8.27 5.92
N ALA A 109 -20.20 9.50 6.32
CA ALA A 109 -20.80 10.11 7.49
C ALA A 109 -22.14 10.74 7.08
N ALA A 110 -23.20 10.54 7.87
CA ALA A 110 -24.50 11.16 7.62
C ALA A 110 -24.39 12.71 7.60
N ASP A 111 -23.48 13.26 8.40
CA ASP A 111 -23.06 14.66 8.42
C ASP A 111 -21.55 14.71 8.73
N GLY A 112 -20.72 15.30 7.86
CA GLY A 112 -19.30 15.53 8.14
C GLY A 112 -18.32 15.13 7.01
N PRO A 113 -17.00 15.21 7.26
CA PRO A 113 -15.95 15.07 6.24
C PRO A 113 -15.67 13.64 5.75
N GLY A 114 -16.54 12.68 6.05
CA GLY A 114 -16.31 11.25 5.80
C GLY A 114 -15.29 10.62 6.76
N GLN A 115 -15.27 9.29 6.83
CA GLN A 115 -14.35 8.55 7.69
C GLN A 115 -13.52 7.56 6.86
N ILE A 116 -12.25 7.41 7.20
CA ILE A 116 -11.36 6.44 6.57
C ILE A 116 -11.13 5.29 7.55
N LEU A 117 -11.48 4.07 7.16
CA LEU A 117 -11.26 2.84 7.91
C LEU A 117 -10.01 2.13 7.40
N VAL A 118 -9.09 1.79 8.29
CA VAL A 118 -7.80 1.18 7.96
C VAL A 118 -7.60 -0.07 8.81
N PRO A 119 -7.85 -1.27 8.26
CA PRO A 119 -7.49 -2.53 8.92
C PRO A 119 -5.97 -2.74 8.89
N ILE A 120 -5.37 -3.00 10.05
CA ILE A 120 -3.94 -3.26 10.20
C ILE A 120 -3.78 -4.50 11.07
N GLY A 121 -3.34 -5.61 10.46
CA GLY A 121 -3.29 -6.91 11.16
C GLY A 121 -4.69 -7.33 11.62
N ASN A 122 -4.86 -7.50 12.94
CA ASN A 122 -6.14 -7.86 13.55
C ASN A 122 -6.88 -6.65 14.18
N GLU A 123 -6.33 -5.46 14.04
CA GLU A 123 -6.91 -4.23 14.59
C GLU A 123 -7.61 -3.42 13.49
N LEU A 124 -8.60 -2.63 13.88
CA LEU A 124 -9.26 -1.66 13.00
C LEU A 124 -8.98 -0.26 13.50
N TYR A 125 -8.49 0.58 12.60
CA TYR A 125 -8.29 2.00 12.84
C TYR A 125 -9.28 2.84 12.03
N VAL A 126 -9.53 4.04 12.50
CA VAL A 126 -10.38 5.02 11.82
C VAL A 126 -9.76 6.41 11.89
N GLN A 127 -9.96 7.20 10.85
CA GLN A 127 -9.56 8.60 10.76
C GLN A 127 -10.75 9.44 10.31
N GLU A 128 -10.98 10.56 11.00
CA GLU A 128 -12.03 11.52 10.64
C GLU A 128 -11.51 12.47 9.56
N GLY A 129 -12.13 12.47 8.39
CA GLY A 129 -11.67 13.25 7.25
C GLY A 129 -10.21 12.99 6.90
N LEU A 130 -9.58 13.98 6.29
CA LEU A 130 -8.18 13.88 5.82
C LEU A 130 -7.17 14.32 6.89
N ASP A 131 -7.57 15.16 7.83
CA ASP A 131 -6.68 15.76 8.84
C ASP A 131 -6.83 15.15 10.23
N GLY A 132 -7.74 14.18 10.40
CA GLY A 132 -7.94 13.51 11.68
C GLY A 132 -6.74 12.67 12.09
N THR A 133 -6.59 12.46 13.39
CA THR A 133 -5.63 11.48 13.91
C THR A 133 -6.17 10.07 13.73
N LEU A 134 -5.32 9.15 13.28
CA LEU A 134 -5.64 7.73 13.22
C LEU A 134 -5.88 7.18 14.63
N ARG A 135 -7.12 6.80 14.93
CA ARG A 135 -7.55 6.26 16.23
C ARG A 135 -7.91 4.79 16.11
N ARG A 136 -7.50 3.98 17.09
CA ARG A 136 -7.87 2.56 17.14
C ARG A 136 -9.34 2.43 17.52
N LEU A 137 -10.10 1.72 16.69
CA LEU A 137 -11.53 1.46 16.85
C LEU A 137 -11.79 0.07 17.46
N PHE A 138 -10.95 -0.92 17.12
CA PHE A 138 -11.10 -2.31 17.57
C PHE A 138 -9.75 -3.01 17.71
N ASP A 139 -9.64 -3.86 18.74
CA ASP A 139 -8.52 -4.76 19.05
C ASP A 139 -9.13 -6.01 19.75
N PRO A 140 -8.90 -7.24 19.27
CA PRO A 140 -9.53 -8.46 19.79
C PRO A 140 -8.99 -8.99 21.13
#